data_AF-A0A915UAP9-F1
#
_entry.id   AF-A0A915UAP9-F1
#
_cell.length_a   1.000
_cell.length_b   1.000
_cell.length_c   1.000
_cell.angle_alpha   90.00
_cell.angle_beta   90.00
_cell.angle_gamma   90.00
#
_symmetry.space_group_name_H-M   'P 1'
#
loop_
_entity.id
_entity.type
_entity.pdbx_description
1 polymer ?
#
loop_
_entity_poly.entity_id
_entity_poly.type
_entity_poly.pdbx_seq_one_letter_code
_entity_poly.pdbx_strand_id
1 'polypeptide(L)'
;MLEFGPFRIDCRTYVLTRDGATVPLSPRLVQVLACLAEARGALVTREQLLERFWPDVIVADNTLTRAVADIRIALGDAPAAPTYIQTLARRGYRFVAPVADAAAPRAAAHAGVVPVPDAMAGLEPFLAWERGRAAIESLSVAALPSAAEAFSRAVAGAPHYAAGYAGLANAHVFRFEATRVDNVPDVEALSAAVAAATRATELDPTLGEGWAALGHALAGAGQAERARAALRQALALEPRNWRHHYRLAACSWGEDRLRSVERAEALLPGFPWTQTLAAMVLIARQSFAFARQAAERGAAAPGTHRDGRLHPPNGLLWMRGLTSLASGAQADALDDFRAEAALSAAGTSVHARECSVIAHEALGFVHLATGDVNAARVAFHAAAAASPGHGRALLGLAIADGRRADAVSRVGPAVEEMGRVGKLGERTLVLAAAHGWAGRASDGLALVADALAGASSDPLGWSLPADAMFAPLRAADGYDRVAARLASRAS
;
A
#
# COMPACT_ATOMS: atom_id res chain seq x y z
N MET A 1 -39.93 5.66 -14.11
CA MET A 1 -39.51 4.36 -14.65
C MET A 1 -39.10 4.59 -16.08
N LEU A 2 -37.94 4.11 -16.49
CA LEU A 2 -37.43 4.30 -17.86
C LEU A 2 -37.46 2.96 -18.59
N GLU A 3 -37.85 2.97 -19.86
CA GLU A 3 -37.96 1.75 -20.66
C GLU A 3 -37.26 1.91 -22.00
N PHE A 4 -36.51 0.89 -22.39
CA PHE A 4 -35.81 0.83 -23.66
C PHE A 4 -35.60 -0.64 -24.08
N GLY A 5 -36.01 -0.99 -25.29
CA GLY A 5 -35.98 -2.39 -25.75
C GLY A 5 -36.67 -3.34 -24.75
N PRO A 6 -36.06 -4.48 -24.38
CA PRO A 6 -36.62 -5.40 -23.38
C PRO A 6 -36.38 -4.95 -21.93
N PHE A 7 -35.73 -3.79 -21.71
CA PHE A 7 -35.26 -3.38 -20.39
C PHE A 7 -36.14 -2.33 -19.73
N ARG A 8 -36.27 -2.42 -18.40
CA ARG A 8 -36.92 -1.41 -17.56
C ARG A 8 -36.03 -1.04 -16.37
N ILE A 9 -35.90 0.25 -16.09
CA ILE A 9 -35.21 0.80 -14.92
C ILE A 9 -36.22 1.41 -13.96
N ASP A 10 -36.20 0.94 -12.72
CA ASP A 10 -36.82 1.65 -11.61
C ASP A 10 -35.81 2.65 -11.02
N CYS A 11 -35.97 3.93 -11.35
CA CYS A 11 -35.09 4.99 -10.85
C CYS A 11 -35.22 5.26 -9.35
N ARG A 12 -36.21 4.67 -8.64
CA ARG A 12 -36.34 4.79 -7.18
C ARG A 12 -35.52 3.73 -6.45
N THR A 13 -35.47 2.52 -7.01
CA THR A 13 -34.78 1.37 -6.40
C THR A 13 -33.46 1.02 -7.09
N TYR A 14 -33.16 1.66 -8.23
CA TYR A 14 -32.01 1.41 -9.08
C TYR A 14 -31.85 -0.07 -9.46
N VAL A 15 -32.96 -0.67 -9.85
CA VAL A 15 -33.03 -2.04 -10.39
C VAL A 15 -33.23 -1.99 -11.90
N LEU A 16 -32.42 -2.75 -12.62
CA LEU A 16 -32.59 -3.02 -14.05
C LEU A 16 -33.29 -4.38 -14.20
N THR A 17 -34.32 -4.44 -15.03
CA THR A 17 -34.99 -5.69 -15.42
C THR A 17 -34.96 -5.85 -16.93
N ARG A 18 -34.95 -7.10 -17.40
CA ARG A 18 -35.09 -7.51 -18.80
C ARG A 18 -36.25 -8.48 -18.90
N ASP A 19 -37.28 -8.15 -19.69
CA ASP A 19 -38.48 -8.97 -19.85
C ASP A 19 -39.13 -9.35 -18.50
N GLY A 20 -39.02 -8.46 -17.50
CA GLY A 20 -39.54 -8.64 -16.14
C GLY A 20 -38.60 -9.36 -15.16
N ALA A 21 -37.47 -9.93 -15.61
CA ALA A 21 -36.46 -10.54 -14.76
C ALA A 21 -35.34 -9.56 -14.40
N THR A 22 -34.86 -9.57 -13.16
CA THR A 22 -33.76 -8.67 -12.74
C THR A 22 -32.46 -8.98 -13.47
N VAL A 23 -31.81 -7.95 -13.99
CA VAL A 23 -30.48 -8.02 -14.60
C VAL A 23 -29.44 -7.67 -13.53
N PRO A 24 -28.43 -8.53 -13.29
CA PRO A 24 -27.42 -8.28 -12.28
C PRO A 24 -26.50 -7.13 -12.71
N LEU A 25 -26.73 -5.95 -12.14
CA LEU A 25 -25.95 -4.74 -12.35
C LEU A 25 -25.90 -3.93 -11.06
N SER A 26 -24.74 -3.40 -10.67
CA SER A 26 -24.63 -2.70 -9.39
C SER A 26 -25.49 -1.42 -9.38
N PRO A 27 -26.03 -0.98 -8.23
CA PRO A 27 -26.89 0.20 -8.16
C PRO A 27 -26.25 1.47 -8.74
N ARG A 28 -24.93 1.63 -8.58
CA ARG A 28 -24.18 2.76 -9.17
C ARG A 28 -24.12 2.66 -10.69
N LEU A 29 -23.96 1.47 -11.26
CA LEU A 29 -24.00 1.28 -12.71
C LEU A 29 -25.41 1.45 -13.28
N VAL A 30 -26.45 1.03 -12.55
CA VAL A 30 -27.84 1.33 -12.91
C VAL A 30 -28.11 2.84 -12.86
N GLN A 31 -27.55 3.57 -11.89
CA GLN A 31 -27.62 5.04 -11.85
C GLN A 31 -26.91 5.70 -13.04
N VAL A 32 -25.74 5.21 -13.43
CA VAL A 32 -25.01 5.69 -14.62
C VAL A 32 -25.84 5.42 -15.88
N LEU A 33 -26.37 4.20 -16.03
CA LEU A 33 -27.24 3.82 -17.15
C LEU A 33 -28.52 4.65 -17.18
N ALA A 34 -29.17 4.89 -16.04
CA ALA A 34 -30.35 5.74 -15.92
C ALA A 34 -30.02 7.17 -16.34
N CYS A 35 -28.90 7.74 -15.87
CA CYS A 35 -28.45 9.07 -16.26
C CYS A 35 -28.18 9.19 -17.77
N LEU A 36 -27.64 8.15 -18.39
CA LEU A 36 -27.45 8.11 -19.86
C LEU A 36 -28.80 8.01 -20.59
N ALA A 37 -29.73 7.18 -20.11
CA ALA A 37 -31.06 7.02 -20.70
C ALA A 37 -31.92 8.30 -20.56
N GLU A 38 -31.85 8.97 -19.40
CA GLU A 38 -32.53 10.25 -19.13
C GLU A 38 -32.04 11.39 -20.04
N ALA A 39 -30.78 11.31 -20.49
CA ALA A 39 -30.21 12.27 -21.42
C ALA A 39 -30.78 12.15 -22.85
N ARG A 40 -31.56 11.10 -23.17
CA ARG A 40 -32.33 10.94 -24.43
C ARG A 40 -31.55 11.28 -25.70
N GLY A 41 -30.37 10.68 -25.84
CA GLY A 41 -29.51 10.91 -27.02
C GLY A 41 -28.61 12.15 -26.93
N ALA A 42 -28.72 12.96 -25.89
CA ALA A 42 -27.72 13.98 -25.60
C ALA A 42 -26.38 13.33 -25.18
N LEU A 43 -25.29 14.04 -25.45
CA LEU A 43 -23.97 13.66 -24.96
C LEU A 43 -23.92 13.93 -23.45
N VAL A 44 -23.57 12.90 -22.67
CA VAL A 44 -23.14 13.07 -21.28
C VAL A 44 -21.62 12.94 -21.25
N THR A 45 -20.96 13.98 -20.76
CA THR A 45 -19.49 14.06 -20.77
C THR A 45 -18.88 13.11 -19.75
N ARG A 46 -17.61 12.74 -19.95
CA ARG A 46 -16.89 11.88 -18.99
C ARG A 46 -16.79 12.57 -17.64
N GLU A 47 -16.51 13.87 -17.66
CA GLU A 47 -16.39 14.73 -16.49
C GLU A 47 -17.70 14.74 -15.68
N GLN A 48 -18.84 14.95 -16.32
CA GLN A 48 -20.15 14.93 -15.66
C GLN A 48 -20.48 13.58 -15.00
N LEU A 49 -20.13 12.47 -15.66
CA LEU A 49 -20.39 11.12 -15.11
C LEU A 49 -19.47 10.83 -13.93
N LEU A 50 -18.19 11.21 -14.03
CA LEU A 50 -17.21 11.03 -12.96
C LEU A 50 -17.56 11.89 -11.74
N GLU A 51 -17.84 13.18 -11.94
CA GLU A 51 -18.21 14.10 -10.86
C GLU A 51 -19.49 13.66 -10.15
N ARG A 52 -20.48 13.15 -10.90
CA ARG A 52 -21.77 12.77 -10.33
C ARG A 52 -21.76 11.44 -9.59
N PHE A 53 -21.01 10.44 -10.07
CA PHE A 53 -21.09 9.06 -9.56
C PHE A 53 -19.81 8.58 -8.85
N TRP A 54 -18.71 9.31 -9.01
CA TRP A 54 -17.42 9.04 -8.35
C TRP A 54 -16.76 10.36 -7.89
N PRO A 55 -17.43 11.18 -7.05
CA PRO A 55 -16.90 12.48 -6.61
C PRO A 55 -15.60 12.36 -5.80
N ASP A 56 -15.31 11.17 -5.25
CA ASP A 56 -14.20 10.93 -4.32
C ASP A 56 -13.01 10.17 -4.94
N VAL A 57 -13.07 9.90 -6.26
CA VAL A 57 -11.98 9.23 -6.99
C VAL A 57 -11.13 10.28 -7.71
N ILE A 58 -9.83 10.37 -7.38
CA ILE A 58 -8.87 11.06 -8.24
C ILE A 58 -8.82 10.28 -9.55
N VAL A 59 -9.36 10.91 -10.59
CA VAL A 59 -9.78 10.30 -11.85
C VAL A 59 -8.70 9.43 -12.47
N ALA A 60 -8.85 8.11 -12.36
CA ALA A 60 -8.26 7.20 -13.32
C ALA A 60 -9.18 7.18 -14.55
N ASP A 61 -8.65 7.49 -15.73
CA ASP A 61 -9.39 7.51 -17.01
C ASP A 61 -10.16 6.19 -17.30
N ASN A 62 -9.82 5.11 -16.59
CA ASN A 62 -10.34 3.76 -16.76
C ASN A 62 -11.61 3.44 -15.94
N THR A 63 -11.91 4.17 -14.84
CA THR A 63 -13.07 3.88 -13.97
C THR A 63 -14.39 3.93 -14.72
N LEU A 64 -14.61 5.01 -15.47
CA LEU A 64 -15.82 5.19 -16.27
C LEU A 64 -15.85 4.26 -17.48
N THR A 65 -14.70 3.95 -18.07
CA THR A 65 -14.60 3.01 -19.20
C THR A 65 -15.04 1.60 -18.78
N ARG A 66 -14.58 1.13 -17.61
CA ARG A 66 -14.99 -0.17 -17.06
C ARG A 66 -16.47 -0.18 -16.68
N ALA A 67 -16.95 0.87 -16.03
CA ALA A 67 -18.37 1.02 -15.71
C ALA A 67 -19.26 0.86 -16.95
N VAL A 68 -18.90 1.49 -18.06
CA VAL A 68 -19.65 1.37 -19.32
C VAL A 68 -19.48 -0.02 -19.95
N ALA A 69 -18.31 -0.65 -19.84
CA ALA A 69 -18.11 -2.03 -20.30
C ALA A 69 -19.02 -3.01 -19.56
N ASP A 70 -19.10 -2.91 -18.23
CA ASP A 70 -19.97 -3.77 -17.40
C ASP A 70 -21.45 -3.56 -17.73
N ILE A 71 -21.87 -2.30 -17.96
CA ILE A 71 -23.22 -1.99 -18.43
C ILE A 71 -23.49 -2.63 -19.79
N ARG A 72 -22.55 -2.53 -20.75
CA ARG A 72 -22.72 -3.14 -22.08
C ARG A 72 -22.85 -4.66 -22.00
N ILE A 73 -22.06 -5.33 -21.16
CA ILE A 73 -22.19 -6.77 -20.93
C ILE A 73 -23.59 -7.11 -20.41
N ALA A 74 -24.08 -6.38 -19.42
CA ALA A 74 -25.42 -6.58 -18.85
C ALA A 74 -26.55 -6.36 -19.88
N LEU A 75 -26.34 -5.45 -20.84
CA LEU A 75 -27.31 -5.17 -21.91
C LEU A 75 -27.14 -6.08 -23.15
N GLY A 76 -26.05 -6.86 -23.24
CA GLY A 76 -25.67 -7.56 -24.47
C GLY A 76 -25.28 -6.62 -25.62
N ASP A 77 -24.73 -5.43 -25.29
CA ASP A 77 -24.40 -4.36 -26.23
C ASP A 77 -22.96 -4.48 -26.76
N ALA A 78 -22.77 -4.30 -28.06
CA ALA A 78 -21.45 -4.41 -28.71
C ALA A 78 -20.83 -3.02 -28.96
N PRO A 79 -19.60 -2.73 -28.50
CA PRO A 79 -18.97 -1.41 -28.71
C PRO A 79 -18.77 -1.03 -30.19
N ALA A 80 -18.52 -2.02 -31.06
CA ALA A 80 -18.31 -1.82 -32.50
C ALA A 80 -19.62 -1.58 -33.27
N ALA A 81 -20.76 -1.99 -32.71
CA ALA A 81 -22.08 -1.83 -33.29
C ALA A 81 -23.10 -1.56 -32.15
N PRO A 82 -23.05 -0.35 -31.54
CA PRO A 82 -23.78 -0.07 -30.32
C PRO A 82 -25.29 0.02 -30.58
N THR A 83 -26.04 -0.82 -29.88
CA THR A 83 -27.51 -0.79 -29.83
C THR A 83 -28.00 0.18 -28.75
N TYR A 84 -27.29 0.28 -27.62
CA TYR A 84 -27.72 1.09 -26.48
C TYR A 84 -26.77 2.26 -26.18
N ILE A 85 -25.47 1.99 -26.02
CA ILE A 85 -24.51 3.02 -25.60
C ILE A 85 -23.49 3.27 -26.70
N GLN A 86 -23.55 4.46 -27.30
CA GLN A 86 -22.54 4.94 -28.24
C GLN A 86 -21.41 5.65 -27.50
N THR A 87 -20.17 5.25 -27.79
CA THR A 87 -18.97 5.98 -27.34
C THR A 87 -18.70 7.15 -28.28
N LEU A 88 -18.60 8.36 -27.74
CA LEU A 88 -18.07 9.51 -28.47
C LEU A 88 -16.63 9.73 -28.01
N ALA A 89 -15.67 9.34 -28.86
CA ALA A 89 -14.25 9.30 -28.55
C ALA A 89 -13.78 10.63 -27.91
N ARG A 90 -13.11 10.52 -26.75
CA ARG A 90 -12.57 11.65 -25.97
C ARG A 90 -13.60 12.67 -25.44
N ARG A 91 -14.92 12.38 -25.56
CA ARG A 91 -15.98 13.31 -25.12
C ARG A 91 -16.88 12.69 -24.06
N GLY A 92 -17.29 11.44 -24.22
CA GLY A 92 -18.21 10.79 -23.29
C GLY A 92 -19.08 9.75 -23.98
N TYR A 93 -20.30 9.61 -23.49
CA TYR A 93 -21.22 8.56 -23.91
C TYR A 93 -22.58 9.16 -24.28
N ARG A 94 -23.26 8.46 -25.19
CA ARG A 94 -24.61 8.78 -25.62
C ARG A 94 -25.45 7.52 -25.58
N PHE A 95 -26.65 7.62 -25.03
CA PHE A 95 -27.64 6.56 -25.12
C PHE A 95 -28.43 6.69 -26.43
N VAL A 96 -28.39 5.68 -27.30
CA VAL A 96 -28.91 5.76 -28.67
C VAL A 96 -30.19 4.95 -28.91
N ALA A 97 -30.60 4.11 -27.96
CA ALA A 97 -31.88 3.43 -28.02
C ALA A 97 -33.04 4.37 -27.64
N PRO A 98 -34.23 4.23 -28.25
CA PRO A 98 -35.42 4.96 -27.84
C PRO A 98 -35.77 4.70 -26.37
N VAL A 99 -36.04 5.76 -25.61
CA VAL A 99 -36.42 5.71 -24.19
C VAL A 99 -37.85 6.21 -24.03
N ALA A 100 -38.71 5.40 -23.41
CA ALA A 100 -40.07 5.76 -23.05
C ALA A 100 -40.18 5.98 -21.52
N ASP A 101 -41.00 6.95 -21.13
CA ASP A 101 -41.49 7.03 -19.76
C ASP A 101 -42.68 6.10 -19.64
N ALA A 102 -42.56 5.02 -18.87
CA ALA A 102 -43.74 4.23 -18.57
C ALA A 102 -44.57 4.89 -17.48
N ALA A 103 -45.88 4.97 -17.75
CA ALA A 103 -46.86 5.25 -16.73
C ALA A 103 -46.69 4.24 -15.59
N ALA A 104 -46.47 4.73 -14.37
CA ALA A 104 -46.45 3.90 -13.19
C ALA A 104 -47.73 3.05 -13.15
N PRO A 105 -47.67 1.73 -12.89
CA PRO A 105 -48.87 0.94 -12.71
C PRO A 105 -49.68 1.57 -11.58
N ARG A 106 -50.90 2.04 -11.89
CA ARG A 106 -51.86 2.46 -10.88
C ARG A 106 -52.16 1.23 -10.02
N ALA A 107 -51.90 1.35 -8.71
CA ALA A 107 -52.06 0.29 -7.73
C ALA A 107 -53.37 -0.49 -7.92
N ALA A 108 -53.26 -1.71 -8.44
CA ALA A 108 -54.26 -2.74 -8.28
C ALA A 108 -53.68 -3.75 -7.30
N ALA A 109 -54.38 -3.90 -6.18
CA ALA A 109 -54.05 -4.77 -5.07
C ALA A 109 -53.47 -6.12 -5.53
N HIS A 110 -52.19 -6.34 -5.25
CA HIS A 110 -51.66 -7.67 -4.99
C HIS A 110 -51.27 -7.71 -3.53
N ALA A 111 -52.25 -8.13 -2.71
CA ALA A 111 -51.98 -8.72 -1.41
C ALA A 111 -51.23 -10.03 -1.67
N GLY A 112 -49.91 -9.93 -1.65
CA GLY A 112 -48.98 -11.02 -1.86
C GLY A 112 -47.60 -10.46 -1.65
N VAL A 113 -47.13 -10.46 -0.41
CA VAL A 113 -45.73 -10.21 -0.09
C VAL A 113 -44.93 -11.30 -0.81
N VAL A 114 -44.40 -10.98 -2.00
CA VAL A 114 -43.33 -11.77 -2.58
C VAL A 114 -42.09 -11.40 -1.77
N PRO A 115 -41.45 -12.36 -1.08
CA PRO A 115 -40.23 -12.07 -0.35
C PRO A 115 -39.18 -11.52 -1.33
N VAL A 116 -38.48 -10.45 -0.95
CA VAL A 116 -37.27 -9.94 -1.64
C VAL A 116 -35.95 -10.58 -1.10
N PRO A 117 -35.76 -11.92 -1.07
CA PRO A 117 -34.41 -12.50 -0.87
C PRO A 117 -33.56 -12.65 -2.14
N ASP A 118 -34.16 -12.81 -3.33
CA ASP A 118 -33.42 -13.42 -4.46
C ASP A 118 -32.70 -12.42 -5.41
N ALA A 119 -33.15 -11.17 -5.48
CA ALA A 119 -32.51 -10.14 -6.33
C ALA A 119 -31.19 -9.59 -5.74
N MET A 120 -31.04 -9.62 -4.41
CA MET A 120 -29.82 -9.21 -3.72
C MET A 120 -28.74 -10.31 -3.74
N ALA A 121 -29.14 -11.58 -3.79
CA ALA A 121 -28.22 -12.72 -3.78
C ALA A 121 -27.25 -12.69 -4.97
N GLY A 122 -27.72 -12.30 -6.17
CA GLY A 122 -26.86 -12.15 -7.36
C GLY A 122 -25.90 -10.95 -7.32
N LEU A 123 -26.14 -9.96 -6.45
CA LEU A 123 -25.28 -8.78 -6.27
C LEU A 123 -24.29 -8.94 -5.11
N GLU A 124 -24.49 -9.94 -4.26
CA GLU A 124 -23.69 -10.18 -3.07
C GLU A 124 -22.17 -10.22 -3.34
N PRO A 125 -21.65 -10.85 -4.42
CA PRO A 125 -20.23 -10.85 -4.71
C PRO A 125 -19.67 -9.43 -4.92
N PHE A 126 -20.44 -8.55 -5.57
CA PHE A 126 -20.04 -7.17 -5.83
C PHE A 126 -20.14 -6.30 -4.57
N LEU A 127 -21.19 -6.48 -3.76
CA LEU A 127 -21.34 -5.78 -2.48
C LEU A 127 -20.26 -6.21 -1.47
N ALA A 128 -19.87 -7.48 -1.49
CA ALA A 128 -18.73 -7.99 -0.74
C ALA A 128 -17.42 -7.31 -1.21
N TRP A 129 -17.22 -7.13 -2.51
CA TRP A 129 -16.07 -6.40 -3.03
C TRP A 129 -16.06 -4.91 -2.65
N GLU A 130 -17.20 -4.21 -2.70
CA GLU A 130 -17.31 -2.82 -2.21
C GLU A 130 -16.98 -2.70 -0.72
N ARG A 131 -17.51 -3.60 0.11
CA ARG A 131 -17.18 -3.66 1.55
C ARG A 131 -15.68 -3.90 1.77
N GLY A 132 -15.08 -4.81 1.00
CA GLY A 132 -13.64 -5.07 1.04
C GLY A 132 -12.81 -3.84 0.72
N ARG A 133 -13.19 -3.06 -0.31
CA ARG A 133 -12.50 -1.81 -0.66
C ARG A 133 -12.63 -0.74 0.41
N ALA A 134 -13.84 -0.50 0.91
CA ALA A 134 -14.04 0.48 1.98
C ALA A 134 -13.22 0.12 3.25
N ALA A 135 -13.09 -1.17 3.56
CA ALA A 135 -12.28 -1.64 4.68
C ALA A 135 -10.77 -1.43 4.41
N ILE A 136 -10.27 -1.80 3.23
CA ILE A 136 -8.83 -1.69 2.92
C ILE A 136 -8.35 -0.24 2.80
N GLU A 137 -9.21 0.67 2.30
CA GLU A 137 -8.90 2.09 2.16
C GLU A 137 -8.74 2.80 3.51
N SER A 138 -9.30 2.24 4.59
CA SER A 138 -9.04 2.74 5.94
C SER A 138 -7.58 2.58 6.37
N LEU A 139 -6.84 1.64 5.74
CA LEU A 139 -5.51 1.18 6.12
C LEU A 139 -5.38 0.86 7.62
N SER A 140 -6.49 0.55 8.27
CA SER A 140 -6.53 0.15 9.68
C SER A 140 -6.24 -1.34 9.80
N VAL A 141 -5.32 -1.71 10.69
CA VAL A 141 -5.01 -3.13 10.97
C VAL A 141 -6.27 -3.89 11.38
N ALA A 142 -7.16 -3.26 12.15
CA ALA A 142 -8.41 -3.86 12.60
C ALA A 142 -9.40 -4.15 11.45
N ALA A 143 -9.31 -3.43 10.33
CA ALA A 143 -10.17 -3.62 9.18
C ALA A 143 -9.67 -4.73 8.24
N LEU A 144 -8.39 -5.10 8.29
CA LEU A 144 -7.78 -6.06 7.35
C LEU A 144 -8.44 -7.45 7.34
N PRO A 145 -8.81 -8.06 8.49
CA PRO A 145 -9.50 -9.35 8.48
C PRO A 145 -10.85 -9.27 7.74
N SER A 146 -11.63 -8.23 8.02
CA SER A 146 -12.93 -8.00 7.36
C SER A 146 -12.78 -7.71 5.87
N ALA A 147 -11.71 -7.02 5.45
CA ALA A 147 -11.42 -6.77 4.05
C ALA A 147 -11.11 -8.10 3.32
N ALA A 148 -10.23 -8.92 3.87
CA ALA A 148 -9.88 -10.23 3.30
C ALA A 148 -11.10 -11.16 3.21
N GLU A 149 -11.93 -11.20 4.25
CA GLU A 149 -13.17 -11.99 4.26
C GLU A 149 -14.16 -11.50 3.19
N ALA A 150 -14.34 -10.18 3.07
CA ALA A 150 -15.25 -9.60 2.09
C ALA A 150 -14.77 -9.86 0.65
N PHE A 151 -13.48 -9.73 0.36
CA PHE A 151 -12.93 -10.11 -0.94
C PHE A 151 -12.99 -11.62 -1.19
N SER A 152 -12.81 -12.46 -0.17
CA SER A 152 -12.93 -13.92 -0.29
C SER A 152 -14.35 -14.31 -0.68
N ARG A 153 -15.37 -13.70 -0.05
CA ARG A 153 -16.78 -13.87 -0.46
C ARG A 153 -17.03 -13.40 -1.89
N ALA A 154 -16.42 -12.28 -2.28
CA ALA A 154 -16.55 -11.75 -3.63
C ALA A 154 -16.05 -12.75 -4.69
N VAL A 155 -14.86 -13.34 -4.50
CA VAL A 155 -14.30 -14.29 -5.46
C VAL A 155 -14.96 -15.67 -5.38
N ALA A 156 -15.49 -16.07 -4.22
CA ALA A 156 -16.24 -17.32 -4.08
C ALA A 156 -17.58 -17.25 -4.83
N GLY A 157 -18.30 -16.12 -4.72
CA GLY A 157 -19.57 -15.92 -5.41
C GLY A 157 -19.42 -15.51 -6.88
N ALA A 158 -18.25 -15.01 -7.29
CA ALA A 158 -17.93 -14.70 -8.68
C ALA A 158 -16.48 -15.11 -9.04
N PRO A 159 -16.21 -16.39 -9.34
CA PRO A 159 -14.85 -16.91 -9.58
C PRO A 159 -14.12 -16.34 -10.80
N HIS A 160 -14.82 -15.63 -11.69
CA HIS A 160 -14.24 -14.95 -12.84
C HIS A 160 -14.00 -13.45 -12.60
N TYR A 161 -14.25 -12.96 -11.38
CA TYR A 161 -14.14 -11.54 -11.07
C TYR A 161 -12.69 -11.13 -10.73
N ALA A 162 -11.92 -10.77 -11.76
CA ALA A 162 -10.50 -10.41 -11.64
C ALA A 162 -10.22 -9.31 -10.60
N ALA A 163 -11.07 -8.27 -10.53
CA ALA A 163 -10.91 -7.20 -9.55
C ALA A 163 -11.15 -7.67 -8.10
N GLY A 164 -11.95 -8.72 -7.90
CA GLY A 164 -12.10 -9.42 -6.63
C GLY A 164 -10.78 -10.01 -6.15
N TYR A 165 -10.08 -10.73 -7.03
CA TYR A 165 -8.78 -11.31 -6.74
C TYR A 165 -7.68 -10.25 -6.51
N ALA A 166 -7.69 -9.14 -7.26
CA ALA A 166 -6.77 -8.03 -7.02
C ALA A 166 -6.99 -7.38 -5.63
N GLY A 167 -8.25 -7.20 -5.23
CA GLY A 167 -8.61 -6.73 -3.89
C GLY A 167 -8.16 -7.69 -2.79
N LEU A 168 -8.42 -8.99 -2.97
CA LEU A 168 -7.98 -10.04 -2.05
C LEU A 168 -6.46 -10.04 -1.89
N ALA A 169 -5.72 -9.92 -2.99
CA ALA A 169 -4.27 -9.84 -2.96
C ALA A 169 -3.79 -8.64 -2.14
N ASN A 170 -4.33 -7.45 -2.37
CA ASN A 170 -3.98 -6.26 -1.60
C ASN A 170 -4.29 -6.42 -0.10
N ALA A 171 -5.42 -7.04 0.26
CA ALA A 171 -5.77 -7.28 1.67
C ALA A 171 -4.74 -8.19 2.34
N HIS A 172 -4.30 -9.24 1.64
CA HIS A 172 -3.24 -10.12 2.12
C HIS A 172 -1.86 -9.44 2.19
N VAL A 173 -1.50 -8.58 1.22
CA VAL A 173 -0.27 -7.79 1.32
C VAL A 173 -0.28 -6.90 2.56
N PHE A 174 -1.38 -6.19 2.84
CA PHE A 174 -1.43 -5.34 4.04
C PHE A 174 -1.43 -6.11 5.35
N ARG A 175 -1.93 -7.35 5.37
CA ARG A 175 -1.75 -8.26 6.52
C ARG A 175 -0.28 -8.58 6.74
N PHE A 176 0.44 -8.90 5.67
CA PHE A 176 1.89 -9.08 5.73
C PHE A 176 2.59 -7.80 6.22
N GLU A 177 2.29 -6.63 5.63
CA GLU A 177 2.90 -5.34 6.01
C GLU A 177 2.68 -5.02 7.50
N ALA A 178 1.48 -5.25 8.04
CA ALA A 178 1.19 -5.06 9.46
C ALA A 178 2.09 -5.90 10.39
N THR A 179 2.61 -7.02 9.87
CA THR A 179 3.51 -7.95 10.58
C THR A 179 4.98 -7.84 10.18
N ARG A 180 5.33 -7.01 9.19
CA ARG A 180 6.69 -6.95 8.60
C ARG A 180 7.78 -6.57 9.61
N VAL A 181 7.42 -5.83 10.66
CA VAL A 181 8.36 -5.51 11.75
C VAL A 181 8.81 -6.74 12.53
N ASP A 182 7.96 -7.76 12.68
CA ASP A 182 8.27 -8.96 13.45
C ASP A 182 9.46 -9.75 12.83
N ASN A 183 10.16 -10.55 13.64
CA ASN A 183 11.21 -11.44 13.12
C ASN A 183 10.64 -12.44 12.09
N VAL A 184 9.39 -12.87 12.33
CA VAL A 184 8.61 -13.81 11.53
C VAL A 184 7.30 -13.14 11.12
N PRO A 185 7.25 -12.46 9.96
CA PRO A 185 6.02 -11.86 9.46
C PRO A 185 5.06 -12.92 8.89
N ASP A 186 3.82 -12.53 8.57
CA ASP A 186 2.78 -13.37 7.96
C ASP A 186 3.11 -13.70 6.48
N VAL A 187 4.12 -14.54 6.29
CA VAL A 187 4.59 -15.01 4.97
C VAL A 187 3.55 -15.88 4.25
N GLU A 188 2.59 -16.45 4.98
CA GLU A 188 1.46 -17.18 4.42
C GLU A 188 0.48 -16.22 3.73
N ALA A 189 0.13 -15.10 4.39
CA ALA A 189 -0.64 -14.05 3.74
C ALA A 189 0.08 -13.52 2.50
N LEU A 190 1.39 -13.29 2.56
CA LEU A 190 2.15 -12.86 1.40
C LEU A 190 2.09 -13.87 0.24
N SER A 191 2.19 -15.17 0.55
CA SER A 191 2.05 -16.24 -0.45
C SER A 191 0.64 -16.28 -1.06
N ALA A 192 -0.39 -16.13 -0.23
CA ALA A 192 -1.78 -16.02 -0.68
C ALA A 192 -2.00 -14.77 -1.57
N ALA A 193 -1.32 -13.65 -1.26
CA ALA A 193 -1.36 -12.45 -2.07
C ALA A 193 -0.81 -12.67 -3.48
N VAL A 194 0.35 -13.33 -3.60
CA VAL A 194 0.95 -13.67 -4.90
C VAL A 194 0.01 -14.56 -5.71
N ALA A 195 -0.59 -15.57 -5.07
CA ALA A 195 -1.54 -16.47 -5.74
C ALA A 195 -2.79 -15.74 -6.25
N ALA A 196 -3.41 -14.92 -5.39
CA ALA A 196 -4.59 -14.14 -5.76
C ALA A 196 -4.28 -13.12 -6.87
N ALA A 197 -3.17 -12.40 -6.79
CA ALA A 197 -2.80 -11.43 -7.81
C ALA A 197 -2.47 -12.09 -9.15
N THR A 198 -1.78 -13.24 -9.13
CA THR A 198 -1.53 -14.04 -10.34
C THR A 198 -2.86 -14.42 -11.00
N ARG A 199 -3.83 -14.92 -10.20
CA ARG A 199 -5.16 -15.26 -10.71
C ARG A 199 -5.88 -14.06 -11.31
N ALA A 200 -5.76 -12.88 -10.71
CA ALA A 200 -6.33 -11.64 -11.26
C ALA A 200 -5.77 -11.34 -12.66
N THR A 201 -4.45 -11.48 -12.86
CA THR A 201 -3.81 -11.23 -14.16
C THR A 201 -4.13 -12.30 -15.21
N GLU A 202 -4.37 -13.55 -14.81
CA GLU A 202 -4.82 -14.61 -15.73
C GLU A 202 -6.26 -14.39 -16.22
N LEU A 203 -7.14 -13.96 -15.30
CA LEU A 203 -8.55 -13.71 -15.61
C LEU A 203 -8.74 -12.47 -16.49
N ASP A 204 -7.97 -11.42 -16.23
CA ASP A 204 -8.02 -10.18 -17.01
C ASP A 204 -6.61 -9.58 -17.16
N PRO A 205 -5.89 -9.93 -18.23
CA PRO A 205 -4.56 -9.38 -18.51
C PRO A 205 -4.56 -7.86 -18.78
N THR A 206 -5.73 -7.25 -19.01
CA THR A 206 -5.87 -5.81 -19.29
C THR A 206 -6.14 -4.99 -18.03
N LEU A 207 -6.29 -5.65 -16.87
CA LEU A 207 -6.52 -4.99 -15.59
C LEU A 207 -5.23 -4.48 -14.95
N GLY A 208 -5.01 -3.16 -15.04
CA GLY A 208 -3.84 -2.50 -14.42
C GLY A 208 -3.70 -2.78 -12.92
N GLU A 209 -4.79 -2.74 -12.15
CA GLU A 209 -4.77 -3.04 -10.71
C GLU A 209 -4.34 -4.49 -10.39
N GLY A 210 -4.63 -5.45 -11.27
CA GLY A 210 -4.23 -6.85 -11.09
C GLY A 210 -2.71 -7.00 -11.19
N TRP A 211 -2.11 -6.38 -12.21
CA TRP A 211 -0.66 -6.29 -12.37
C TRP A 211 0.01 -5.50 -11.24
N ALA A 212 -0.61 -4.42 -10.77
CA ALA A 212 -0.07 -3.62 -9.68
C ALA A 212 -0.11 -4.37 -8.34
N ALA A 213 -1.19 -5.12 -8.06
CA ALA A 213 -1.28 -5.99 -6.90
C ALA A 213 -0.23 -7.12 -6.97
N LEU A 214 -0.02 -7.71 -8.15
CA LEU A 214 1.01 -8.73 -8.36
C LEU A 214 2.40 -8.18 -8.10
N GLY A 215 2.71 -6.99 -8.63
CA GLY A 215 3.98 -6.33 -8.37
C GLY A 215 4.22 -6.03 -6.89
N HIS A 216 3.19 -5.57 -6.17
CA HIS A 216 3.27 -5.32 -4.73
C HIS A 216 3.54 -6.60 -3.93
N ALA A 217 2.79 -7.68 -4.21
CA ALA A 217 2.99 -8.97 -3.55
C ALA A 217 4.37 -9.58 -3.85
N LEU A 218 4.83 -9.50 -5.10
CA LEU A 218 6.16 -9.98 -5.49
C LEU A 218 7.29 -9.18 -4.84
N ALA A 219 7.10 -7.86 -4.64
CA ALA A 219 8.07 -7.03 -3.94
C ALA A 219 8.22 -7.48 -2.48
N GLY A 220 7.12 -7.70 -1.77
CA GLY A 220 7.15 -8.27 -0.41
C GLY A 220 7.80 -9.66 -0.36
N ALA A 221 7.62 -10.47 -1.41
CA ALA A 221 8.24 -11.80 -1.54
C ALA A 221 9.72 -11.77 -1.97
N GLY A 222 10.37 -10.60 -2.01
CA GLY A 222 11.77 -10.45 -2.39
C GLY A 222 12.05 -10.69 -3.89
N GLN A 223 11.02 -10.73 -4.74
CA GLN A 223 11.14 -11.00 -6.17
C GLN A 223 11.19 -9.69 -6.98
N ALA A 224 12.19 -8.85 -6.70
CA ALA A 224 12.29 -7.47 -7.20
C ALA A 224 12.16 -7.33 -8.73
N GLU A 225 12.82 -8.18 -9.51
CA GLU A 225 12.73 -8.12 -10.98
C GLU A 225 11.32 -8.38 -11.50
N ARG A 226 10.68 -9.42 -10.97
CA ARG A 226 9.30 -9.77 -11.35
C ARG A 226 8.32 -8.71 -10.88
N ALA A 227 8.55 -8.14 -9.70
CA ALA A 227 7.76 -7.03 -9.18
C ALA A 227 7.81 -5.80 -10.10
N ARG A 228 9.02 -5.38 -10.50
CA ARG A 228 9.22 -4.25 -11.43
C ARG A 228 8.60 -4.52 -12.79
N ALA A 229 8.71 -5.74 -13.31
CA ALA A 229 8.08 -6.12 -14.57
C ALA A 229 6.54 -6.00 -14.51
N ALA A 230 5.92 -6.53 -13.45
CA ALA A 230 4.47 -6.44 -13.24
C ALA A 230 4.01 -4.98 -13.09
N LEU A 231 4.74 -4.15 -12.35
CA LEU A 231 4.40 -2.73 -12.18
C LEU A 231 4.57 -1.91 -13.47
N ARG A 232 5.56 -2.25 -14.31
CA ARG A 232 5.68 -1.65 -15.65
C ARG A 232 4.50 -2.04 -16.55
N GLN A 233 3.97 -3.26 -16.44
CA GLN A 233 2.74 -3.65 -17.15
C GLN A 233 1.53 -2.85 -16.64
N ALA A 234 1.38 -2.71 -15.32
CA ALA A 234 0.33 -1.88 -14.74
C ALA A 234 0.39 -0.42 -15.25
N LEU A 235 1.58 0.16 -15.36
CA LEU A 235 1.80 1.51 -15.89
C LEU A 235 1.58 1.62 -17.40
N ALA A 236 1.86 0.57 -18.17
CA ALA A 236 1.55 0.54 -19.61
C ALA A 236 0.03 0.60 -19.85
N LEU A 237 -0.75 -0.06 -18.99
CA LEU A 237 -2.21 -0.06 -19.02
C LEU A 237 -2.81 1.24 -18.46
N GLU A 238 -2.27 1.75 -17.35
CA GLU A 238 -2.81 2.88 -16.59
C GLU A 238 -1.71 3.92 -16.23
N PRO A 239 -1.18 4.66 -17.22
CA PRO A 239 0.01 5.50 -17.03
C PRO A 239 -0.18 6.70 -16.09
N ARG A 240 -1.43 7.08 -15.84
CA ARG A 240 -1.82 8.21 -14.96
C ARG A 240 -2.22 7.78 -13.55
N ASN A 241 -2.09 6.49 -13.21
CA ASN A 241 -2.43 6.01 -11.87
C ASN A 241 -1.23 6.22 -10.93
N TRP A 242 -1.34 7.21 -10.03
CA TRP A 242 -0.29 7.54 -9.07
C TRP A 242 0.10 6.35 -8.16
N ARG A 243 -0.83 5.43 -7.86
CA ARG A 243 -0.57 4.26 -7.01
C ARG A 243 0.42 3.31 -7.66
N HIS A 244 0.37 3.16 -8.98
CA HIS A 244 1.29 2.29 -9.72
C HIS A 244 2.70 2.89 -9.73
N HIS A 245 2.83 4.21 -9.90
CA HIS A 245 4.11 4.92 -9.77
C HIS A 245 4.67 4.80 -8.35
N TYR A 246 3.84 4.97 -7.32
CA TYR A 246 4.27 4.80 -5.93
C TYR A 246 4.72 3.37 -5.62
N ARG A 247 3.97 2.34 -6.04
CA ARG A 247 4.34 0.93 -5.87
C ARG A 247 5.63 0.61 -6.63
N LEU A 248 5.83 1.16 -7.83
CA LEU A 248 7.10 1.03 -8.57
C LEU A 248 8.25 1.71 -7.83
N ALA A 249 8.03 2.90 -7.24
CA ALA A 249 9.02 3.56 -6.41
C ALA A 249 9.41 2.68 -5.21
N ALA A 250 8.44 2.11 -4.50
CA ALA A 250 8.64 1.27 -3.33
C ALA A 250 9.46 0.00 -3.65
N CYS A 251 9.30 -0.60 -4.83
CA CYS A 251 10.06 -1.78 -5.25
C CYS A 251 11.33 -1.47 -6.08
N SER A 252 11.61 -0.20 -6.35
CA SER A 252 12.82 0.25 -7.05
C SER A 252 13.82 0.86 -6.06
N TRP A 253 15.03 1.17 -6.49
CA TRP A 253 16.05 1.79 -5.66
C TRP A 253 16.84 2.86 -6.41
N GLY A 254 17.51 3.73 -5.67
CA GLY A 254 18.31 4.82 -6.21
C GLY A 254 17.53 5.77 -7.12
N GLU A 255 18.12 6.13 -8.26
CA GLU A 255 17.51 7.07 -9.20
C GLU A 255 16.17 6.58 -9.79
N ASP A 256 16.01 5.25 -9.99
CA ASP A 256 14.74 4.68 -10.44
C ASP A 256 13.61 4.95 -9.45
N ARG A 257 13.92 4.89 -8.14
CA ARG A 257 12.96 5.22 -7.07
C ARG A 257 12.64 6.71 -7.09
N LEU A 258 13.64 7.60 -7.18
CA LEU A 258 13.42 9.05 -7.20
C LEU A 258 12.57 9.50 -8.39
N ARG A 259 12.86 9.02 -9.60
CA ARG A 259 12.02 9.31 -10.79
C ARG A 259 10.58 8.85 -10.62
N SER A 260 10.39 7.67 -10.01
CA SER A 260 9.05 7.13 -9.76
C SER A 260 8.30 7.93 -8.68
N VAL A 261 9.02 8.40 -7.66
CA VAL A 261 8.50 9.34 -6.64
C VAL A 261 8.04 10.64 -7.29
N GLU A 262 8.89 11.28 -8.10
CA GLU A 262 8.54 12.53 -8.81
C GLU A 262 7.27 12.35 -9.66
N ARG A 263 7.13 11.20 -10.32
CA ARG A 263 5.95 10.89 -11.13
C ARG A 263 4.70 10.68 -10.29
N ALA A 264 4.81 10.01 -9.15
CA ALA A 264 3.70 9.84 -8.22
C ALA A 264 3.25 11.19 -7.62
N GLU A 265 4.20 12.06 -7.23
CA GLU A 265 3.93 13.39 -6.67
C GLU A 265 3.31 14.35 -7.70
N ALA A 266 3.75 14.27 -8.96
CA ALA A 266 3.14 15.06 -10.03
C ALA A 266 1.65 14.71 -10.25
N LEU A 267 1.25 13.47 -9.95
CA LEU A 267 -0.12 12.98 -10.09
C LEU A 267 -0.93 13.14 -8.79
N LEU A 268 -0.27 13.06 -7.63
CA LEU A 268 -0.86 13.29 -6.31
C LEU A 268 0.06 14.14 -5.44
N PRO A 269 -0.02 15.49 -5.54
CA PRO A 269 0.76 16.39 -4.71
C PRO A 269 0.40 16.23 -3.23
N GLY A 270 1.41 16.30 -2.35
CA GLY A 270 1.21 16.25 -0.90
C GLY A 270 1.01 14.85 -0.32
N PHE A 271 1.28 13.78 -1.08
CA PHE A 271 1.22 12.42 -0.56
C PHE A 271 2.45 12.08 0.31
N PRO A 272 2.34 11.94 1.63
CA PRO A 272 3.49 11.94 2.54
C PRO A 272 4.47 10.76 2.30
N TRP A 273 3.99 9.57 1.95
CA TRP A 273 4.85 8.38 1.82
C TRP A 273 5.81 8.42 0.62
N THR A 274 5.57 9.29 -0.36
CA THR A 274 6.57 9.53 -1.42
C THR A 274 7.83 10.15 -0.87
N GLN A 275 7.70 11.06 0.11
CA GLN A 275 8.83 11.69 0.78
C GLN A 275 9.61 10.69 1.64
N THR A 276 8.93 9.70 2.25
CA THR A 276 9.58 8.58 2.95
C THR A 276 10.52 7.82 2.01
N LEU A 277 10.04 7.46 0.82
CA LEU A 277 10.84 6.73 -0.17
C LEU A 277 12.03 7.56 -0.69
N ALA A 278 11.83 8.87 -0.90
CA ALA A 278 12.90 9.77 -1.31
C ALA A 278 13.97 9.96 -0.20
N ALA A 279 13.54 10.17 1.05
CA ALA A 279 14.42 10.35 2.19
C ALA A 279 15.34 9.14 2.40
N MET A 280 14.84 7.90 2.23
CA MET A 280 15.67 6.70 2.31
C MET A 280 16.85 6.72 1.32
N VAL A 281 16.60 7.11 0.05
CA VAL A 281 17.65 7.20 -0.97
C VAL A 281 18.64 8.32 -0.62
N LEU A 282 18.14 9.46 -0.17
CA LEU A 282 18.98 10.62 0.17
C LEU A 282 19.86 10.36 1.40
N ILE A 283 19.36 9.62 2.40
CA ILE A 283 20.15 9.17 3.57
C ILE A 283 21.24 8.19 3.12
N ALA A 284 20.93 7.25 2.25
CA ALA A 284 21.92 6.32 1.68
C ALA A 284 23.01 7.05 0.88
N ARG A 285 22.64 8.13 0.17
CA ARG A 285 23.57 9.06 -0.52
C ARG A 285 24.29 10.03 0.42
N GLN A 286 24.06 9.97 1.74
CA GLN A 286 24.58 10.93 2.73
C GLN A 286 24.20 12.40 2.45
N SER A 287 23.15 12.61 1.68
CA SER A 287 22.61 13.92 1.31
C SER A 287 21.63 14.42 2.40
N PHE A 288 22.12 14.54 3.64
CA PHE A 288 21.28 14.71 4.83
C PHE A 288 20.42 15.97 4.80
N ALA A 289 20.90 17.08 4.23
CA ALA A 289 20.11 18.30 4.09
C ALA A 289 18.86 18.09 3.21
N PHE A 290 19.03 17.41 2.07
CA PHE A 290 17.92 17.08 1.17
C PHE A 290 16.99 16.04 1.79
N ALA A 291 17.54 15.03 2.48
CA ALA A 291 16.75 14.04 3.20
C ALA A 291 15.87 14.69 4.28
N ARG A 292 16.44 15.63 5.04
CA ARG A 292 15.74 16.40 6.06
C ARG A 292 14.60 17.20 5.45
N GLN A 293 14.86 17.90 4.35
CA GLN A 293 13.82 18.66 3.64
C GLN A 293 12.68 17.76 3.16
N ALA A 294 13.00 16.57 2.65
CA ALA A 294 11.98 15.60 2.25
C ALA A 294 11.14 15.15 3.45
N ALA A 295 11.80 14.77 4.56
CA ALA A 295 11.12 14.38 5.79
C ALA A 295 10.21 15.49 6.34
N GLU A 296 10.67 16.73 6.34
CA GLU A 296 9.89 17.91 6.76
C GLU A 296 8.69 18.17 5.86
N ARG A 297 8.85 18.10 4.53
CA ARG A 297 7.73 18.24 3.60
C ARG A 297 6.68 17.15 3.81
N GLY A 298 7.11 15.90 4.01
CA GLY A 298 6.20 14.79 4.27
C GLY A 298 5.46 14.96 5.61
N ALA A 299 6.16 15.35 6.67
CA ALA A 299 5.59 15.53 8.00
C ALA A 299 4.63 16.74 8.06
N ALA A 300 4.91 17.79 7.28
CA ALA A 300 4.06 18.97 7.18
C ALA A 300 2.90 18.80 6.18
N ALA A 301 2.91 17.74 5.37
CA ALA A 301 1.83 17.49 4.43
C ALA A 301 0.53 17.32 5.22
N PRO A 302 -0.50 18.16 4.98
CA PRO A 302 -1.83 17.84 5.49
C PRO A 302 -2.14 16.49 4.85
N GLY A 303 -2.21 15.41 5.63
CA GLY A 303 -2.41 14.07 5.08
C GLY A 303 -3.71 14.06 4.28
N THR A 304 -3.65 14.29 2.96
CA THR A 304 -4.84 14.59 2.18
C THR A 304 -5.41 13.35 1.54
N HIS A 305 -6.63 12.99 1.95
CA HIS A 305 -7.70 12.59 1.04
C HIS A 305 -9.07 13.04 1.59
N ARG A 306 -10.03 13.27 0.67
CA ARG A 306 -11.34 13.95 0.83
C ARG A 306 -12.30 13.40 1.91
N ASP A 307 -12.05 12.22 2.49
CA ASP A 307 -13.00 11.55 3.41
C ASP A 307 -12.78 11.86 4.90
N GLY A 308 -11.93 12.84 5.22
CA GLY A 308 -11.70 13.28 6.61
C GLY A 308 -10.94 12.29 7.51
N ARG A 309 -10.38 11.21 6.95
CA ARG A 309 -9.53 10.25 7.68
C ARG A 309 -8.06 10.55 7.39
N LEU A 310 -7.35 11.03 8.41
CA LEU A 310 -5.92 11.33 8.37
C LEU A 310 -5.12 10.01 8.40
N HIS A 311 -4.33 9.73 7.37
CA HIS A 311 -3.20 8.81 7.54
C HIS A 311 -2.06 9.59 8.17
N PRO A 312 -1.65 9.28 9.41
CA PRO A 312 -0.56 9.99 10.04
C PRO A 312 0.72 9.80 9.20
N PRO A 313 1.60 10.82 9.13
CA PRO A 313 2.87 10.78 8.40
C PRO A 313 3.89 9.89 9.14
N ASN A 314 3.52 8.65 9.42
CA ASN A 314 4.32 7.70 10.18
C ASN A 314 5.68 7.47 9.50
N GLY A 315 6.72 7.45 10.32
CA GLY A 315 8.12 7.25 9.95
C GLY A 315 8.84 8.52 9.49
N LEU A 316 8.14 9.62 9.17
CA LEU A 316 8.78 10.84 8.67
C LEU A 316 9.46 11.65 9.78
N LEU A 317 8.90 11.68 10.99
CA LEU A 317 9.57 12.31 12.13
C LEU A 317 10.81 11.50 12.52
N TRP A 318 10.72 10.16 12.49
CA TRP A 318 11.90 9.31 12.67
C TRP A 318 12.99 9.57 11.61
N MET A 319 12.63 9.69 10.33
CA MET A 319 13.62 10.04 9.29
C MET A 319 14.23 11.43 9.50
N ARG A 320 13.45 12.41 9.93
CA ARG A 320 13.98 13.74 10.30
C ARG A 320 14.97 13.61 11.47
N GLY A 321 14.62 12.83 12.49
CA GLY A 321 15.49 12.55 13.64
C GLY A 321 16.82 11.89 13.23
N LEU A 322 16.79 10.92 12.30
CA LEU A 322 18.01 10.33 11.73
C LEU A 322 18.91 11.40 11.08
N THR A 323 18.34 12.31 10.30
CA THR A 323 19.12 13.37 9.63
C THR A 323 19.67 14.41 10.62
N SER A 324 18.92 14.74 11.68
CA SER A 324 19.38 15.59 12.78
C SER A 324 20.55 14.94 13.51
N LEU A 325 20.45 13.64 13.81
CA LEU A 325 21.53 12.88 14.44
C LEU A 325 22.80 12.85 13.58
N ALA A 326 22.67 12.61 12.27
CA ALA A 326 23.79 12.64 11.33
C ALA A 326 24.47 14.01 11.25
N SER A 327 23.75 15.09 11.55
CA SER A 327 24.26 16.47 11.58
C SER A 327 24.77 16.90 12.96
N GLY A 328 24.77 16.00 13.96
CA GLY A 328 25.18 16.29 15.34
C GLY A 328 24.11 16.95 16.22
N ALA A 329 22.89 17.18 15.70
CA ALA A 329 21.76 17.76 16.43
C ALA A 329 21.01 16.67 17.23
N GLN A 330 21.67 16.14 18.27
CA GLN A 330 21.17 15.00 19.03
C GLN A 330 19.88 15.29 19.80
N ALA A 331 19.74 16.50 20.37
CA ALA A 331 18.53 16.88 21.13
C ALA A 331 17.30 16.86 20.21
N ASP A 332 17.40 17.51 19.06
CA ASP A 332 16.36 17.53 18.03
C ASP A 332 16.00 16.11 17.56
N ALA A 333 17.02 15.23 17.40
CA ALA A 333 16.78 13.84 17.03
C ALA A 333 15.97 13.08 18.08
N LEU A 334 16.28 13.25 19.37
CA LEU A 334 15.52 12.62 20.46
C LEU A 334 14.09 13.13 20.53
N ASP A 335 13.86 14.43 20.32
CA ASP A 335 12.51 14.99 20.30
C ASP A 335 11.67 14.44 19.13
N ASP A 336 12.29 14.32 17.96
CA ASP A 336 11.67 13.70 16.78
C ASP A 336 11.31 12.24 17.00
N PHE A 337 12.22 11.44 17.58
CA PHE A 337 11.94 10.04 17.87
C PHE A 337 10.84 9.87 18.92
N ARG A 338 10.78 10.72 19.96
CA ARG A 338 9.67 10.71 20.93
C ARG A 338 8.35 11.09 20.28
N ALA A 339 8.35 12.10 19.42
CA ALA A 339 7.16 12.53 18.71
C ALA A 339 6.65 11.44 17.76
N GLU A 340 7.54 10.75 17.05
CA GLU A 340 7.18 9.59 16.21
C GLU A 340 6.58 8.45 17.05
N ALA A 341 7.24 8.08 18.15
CA ALA A 341 6.77 7.02 19.04
C ALA A 341 5.36 7.32 19.58
N ALA A 342 5.09 8.57 19.98
CA ALA A 342 3.79 9.01 20.45
C ALA A 342 2.72 8.99 19.35
N LEU A 343 3.05 9.50 18.16
CA LEU A 343 2.15 9.51 16.99
C LEU A 343 1.76 8.08 16.60
N SER A 344 2.75 7.21 16.52
CA SER A 344 2.61 5.83 16.09
C SER A 344 1.88 4.96 17.13
N ALA A 345 2.09 5.19 18.42
CA ALA A 345 1.37 4.47 19.48
C ALA A 345 -0.15 4.74 19.48
N ALA A 346 -0.56 5.94 19.05
CA ALA A 346 -1.97 6.30 18.91
C ALA A 346 -2.58 5.87 17.56
N GLY A 347 -1.75 5.44 16.61
CA GLY A 347 -2.16 5.14 15.24
C GLY A 347 -2.75 3.74 15.07
N THR A 348 -3.80 3.63 14.24
CA THR A 348 -4.38 2.34 13.84
C THR A 348 -3.88 1.83 12.48
N SER A 349 -3.03 2.61 11.81
CA SER A 349 -2.57 2.32 10.45
C SER A 349 -1.68 1.07 10.39
N VAL A 350 -1.64 0.40 9.23
CA VAL A 350 -0.78 -0.77 8.98
C VAL A 350 0.70 -0.58 9.33
N HIS A 351 1.24 0.63 9.21
CA HIS A 351 2.65 0.92 9.52
C HIS A 351 2.89 1.47 10.93
N ALA A 352 1.84 1.75 11.71
CA ALA A 352 1.96 2.43 13.00
C ALA A 352 2.80 1.63 13.99
N ARG A 353 2.59 0.31 14.06
CA ARG A 353 3.36 -0.56 14.96
C ARG A 353 4.86 -0.57 14.60
N GLU A 354 5.19 -0.70 13.32
CA GLU A 354 6.57 -0.64 12.84
C GLU A 354 7.22 0.71 13.20
N CYS A 355 6.55 1.81 12.90
CA CYS A 355 7.07 3.15 13.15
C CYS A 355 7.27 3.41 14.66
N SER A 356 6.40 2.87 15.51
CA SER A 356 6.59 2.88 16.96
C SER A 356 7.84 2.09 17.38
N VAL A 357 8.03 0.87 16.88
CA VAL A 357 9.19 0.04 17.20
C VAL A 357 10.50 0.73 16.81
N ILE A 358 10.62 1.19 15.56
CA ILE A 358 11.87 1.81 15.07
C ILE A 358 12.18 3.14 15.79
N ALA A 359 11.16 3.88 16.23
CA ALA A 359 11.34 5.10 17.00
C ALA A 359 11.88 4.82 18.41
N HIS A 360 11.32 3.82 19.10
CA HIS A 360 11.82 3.39 20.41
C HIS A 360 13.24 2.78 20.32
N GLU A 361 13.55 2.07 19.24
CA GLU A 361 14.91 1.57 19.02
C GLU A 361 15.91 2.70 18.79
N ALA A 362 15.55 3.69 17.98
CA ALA A 362 16.40 4.87 17.75
C ALA A 362 16.66 5.62 19.07
N LEU A 363 15.62 5.85 19.89
CA LEU A 363 15.78 6.40 21.25
C LEU A 363 16.77 5.56 22.07
N GLY A 364 16.57 4.24 22.11
CA GLY A 364 17.39 3.32 22.87
C GLY A 364 18.87 3.38 22.48
N PHE A 365 19.17 3.34 21.18
CA PHE A 365 20.55 3.39 20.69
C PHE A 365 21.20 4.76 20.86
N VAL A 366 20.47 5.86 20.73
CA VAL A 366 21.01 7.19 21.07
C VAL A 366 21.35 7.28 22.56
N HIS A 367 20.45 6.82 23.43
CA HIS A 367 20.71 6.79 24.88
C HIS A 367 21.90 5.90 25.26
N LEU A 368 22.07 4.74 24.61
CA LEU A 368 23.26 3.91 24.79
C LEU A 368 24.54 4.64 24.39
N ALA A 369 24.52 5.36 23.26
CA ALA A 369 25.67 6.11 22.77
C ALA A 369 26.06 7.28 23.71
N THR A 370 25.08 7.84 24.43
CA THR A 370 25.29 8.94 25.38
C THR A 370 25.49 8.49 26.82
N GLY A 371 25.45 7.19 27.09
CA GLY A 371 25.64 6.61 28.42
C GLY A 371 24.41 6.62 29.34
N ASP A 372 23.22 6.98 28.85
CA ASP A 372 21.98 6.93 29.62
C ASP A 372 21.34 5.52 29.52
N VAL A 373 21.93 4.58 30.26
CA VAL A 373 21.53 3.16 30.22
C VAL A 373 20.09 2.94 30.69
N ASN A 374 19.61 3.75 31.63
CA ASN A 374 18.25 3.61 32.16
C ASN A 374 17.21 4.04 31.11
N ALA A 375 17.39 5.19 30.47
CA ALA A 375 16.51 5.61 29.38
C ALA A 375 16.57 4.64 28.19
N ALA A 376 17.76 4.13 27.87
CA ALA A 376 17.93 3.13 26.83
C ALA A 376 17.10 1.86 27.11
N ARG A 377 17.18 1.33 28.34
CA ARG A 377 16.44 0.14 28.77
C ARG A 377 14.93 0.34 28.67
N VAL A 378 14.42 1.50 29.11
CA VAL A 378 12.99 1.85 28.98
C VAL A 378 12.56 1.84 27.52
N ALA A 379 13.34 2.47 26.64
CA ALA A 379 13.02 2.52 25.21
C ALA A 379 13.02 1.13 24.56
N PHE A 380 14.01 0.28 24.83
CA PHE A 380 14.04 -1.08 24.26
C PHE A 380 12.94 -1.99 24.82
N HIS A 381 12.54 -1.83 26.09
CA HIS A 381 11.37 -2.55 26.60
C HIS A 381 10.07 -2.11 25.92
N ALA A 382 9.92 -0.82 25.59
CA ALA A 382 8.78 -0.34 24.81
C ALA A 382 8.78 -0.92 23.38
N ALA A 383 9.94 -0.96 22.71
CA ALA A 383 10.09 -1.63 21.41
C ALA A 383 9.72 -3.14 21.50
N ALA A 384 10.24 -3.84 22.50
CA ALA A 384 9.98 -5.26 22.71
C ALA A 384 8.52 -5.56 23.11
N ALA A 385 7.82 -4.62 23.75
CA ALA A 385 6.40 -4.75 24.04
C ALA A 385 5.54 -4.70 22.76
N ALA A 386 5.94 -3.88 21.78
CA ALA A 386 5.25 -3.77 20.50
C ALA A 386 5.61 -4.91 19.51
N SER A 387 6.83 -5.44 19.60
CA SER A 387 7.30 -6.60 18.82
C SER A 387 8.16 -7.52 19.70
N PRO A 388 7.54 -8.51 20.38
CA PRO A 388 8.28 -9.44 21.24
C PRO A 388 9.38 -10.20 20.49
N GLY A 389 10.55 -10.29 21.12
CA GLY A 389 11.71 -10.98 20.54
C GLY A 389 12.43 -10.24 19.40
N HIS A 390 12.04 -9.00 19.09
CA HIS A 390 12.65 -8.25 17.99
C HIS A 390 14.18 -8.13 18.14
N GLY A 391 14.91 -8.53 17.10
CA GLY A 391 16.37 -8.69 17.17
C GLY A 391 17.14 -7.42 17.57
N ARG A 392 16.70 -6.25 17.12
CA ARG A 392 17.33 -4.95 17.47
C ARG A 392 17.06 -4.55 18.92
N ALA A 393 15.86 -4.79 19.44
CA ALA A 393 15.54 -4.57 20.84
C ALA A 393 16.32 -5.53 21.76
N LEU A 394 16.46 -6.80 21.38
CA LEU A 394 17.29 -7.78 22.09
C LEU A 394 18.76 -7.37 22.13
N LEU A 395 19.29 -6.86 21.01
CA LEU A 395 20.63 -6.27 20.96
C LEU A 395 20.74 -5.14 21.97
N GLY A 396 19.85 -4.15 21.88
CA GLY A 396 19.83 -2.98 22.75
C GLY A 396 19.80 -3.33 24.25
N LEU A 397 18.93 -4.26 24.64
CA LEU A 397 18.84 -4.75 26.03
C LEU A 397 20.13 -5.46 26.47
N ALA A 398 20.74 -6.28 25.61
CA ALA A 398 22.01 -6.92 25.93
C ALA A 398 23.12 -5.90 26.20
N ILE A 399 23.18 -4.81 25.40
CA ILE A 399 24.15 -3.72 25.62
C ILE A 399 23.83 -2.96 26.92
N ALA A 400 22.56 -2.64 27.16
CA ALA A 400 22.11 -1.96 28.39
C ALA A 400 22.36 -2.78 29.67
N ASP A 401 22.42 -4.12 29.56
CA ASP A 401 22.76 -5.03 30.65
C ASP A 401 24.28 -5.21 30.86
N GLY A 402 25.12 -4.49 30.12
CA GLY A 402 26.57 -4.65 30.17
C GLY A 402 27.08 -5.94 29.53
N ARG A 403 26.23 -6.67 28.79
CA ARG A 403 26.54 -7.97 28.16
C ARG A 403 26.99 -7.81 26.71
N ARG A 404 27.86 -6.82 26.44
CA ARG A 404 28.32 -6.49 25.08
C ARG A 404 29.04 -7.65 24.40
N ALA A 405 29.85 -8.41 25.15
CA ALA A 405 30.56 -9.58 24.63
C ALA A 405 29.60 -10.69 24.12
N ASP A 406 28.41 -10.77 24.71
CA ASP A 406 27.37 -11.74 24.38
C ASP A 406 26.40 -11.23 23.30
N ALA A 407 26.58 -10.00 22.78
CA ALA A 407 25.60 -9.38 21.89
C ALA A 407 25.19 -10.28 20.70
N VAL A 408 26.17 -10.95 20.08
CA VAL A 408 25.94 -11.89 18.97
C VAL A 408 25.14 -13.12 19.39
N SER A 409 25.44 -13.72 20.55
CA SER A 409 24.68 -14.89 21.01
C SER A 409 23.27 -14.51 21.46
N ARG A 410 23.08 -13.30 22.01
CA ARG A 410 21.77 -12.77 22.45
C ARG A 410 20.80 -12.53 21.31
N VAL A 411 21.29 -12.07 20.16
CA VAL A 411 20.45 -11.91 18.95
C VAL A 411 20.29 -13.21 18.17
N GLY A 412 21.07 -14.26 18.49
CA GLY A 412 21.11 -15.53 17.77
C GLY A 412 19.73 -16.12 17.44
N PRO A 413 18.83 -16.30 18.42
CA PRO A 413 17.48 -16.84 18.16
C PRO A 413 16.69 -16.01 17.13
N ALA A 414 16.72 -14.68 17.23
CA ALA A 414 16.04 -13.79 16.30
C ALA A 414 16.67 -13.84 14.89
N VAL A 415 18.01 -13.89 14.82
CA VAL A 415 18.77 -14.03 13.56
C VAL A 415 18.46 -15.36 12.86
N GLU A 416 18.31 -16.45 13.62
CA GLU A 416 17.92 -17.76 13.10
C GLU A 416 16.47 -17.75 12.56
N GLU A 417 15.54 -17.14 13.28
CA GLU A 417 14.15 -16.96 12.84
C GLU A 417 14.08 -16.20 11.52
N MET A 418 14.72 -15.03 11.45
CA MET A 418 14.79 -14.21 10.23
C MET A 418 15.39 -15.01 9.05
N GLY A 419 16.41 -15.83 9.32
CA GLY A 419 17.02 -16.70 8.33
C GLY A 419 16.04 -17.74 7.76
N ARG A 420 15.24 -18.38 8.61
CA ARG A 420 14.24 -19.38 8.21
C ARG A 420 13.15 -18.81 7.29
N VAL A 421 12.79 -17.54 7.47
CA VAL A 421 11.74 -16.87 6.67
C VAL A 421 12.27 -15.99 5.54
N GLY A 422 13.57 -16.05 5.26
CA GLY A 422 14.18 -15.31 4.14
C GLY A 422 14.35 -13.81 4.37
N LYS A 423 14.24 -13.30 5.61
CA LYS A 423 14.48 -11.88 5.97
C LYS A 423 15.98 -11.58 6.06
N LEU A 424 16.72 -11.94 5.00
CA LEU A 424 18.19 -11.98 5.00
C LEU A 424 18.84 -10.61 5.19
N GLY A 425 18.25 -9.55 4.64
CA GLY A 425 18.76 -8.20 4.80
C GLY A 425 18.74 -7.73 6.26
N GLU A 426 17.58 -7.88 6.92
CA GLU A 426 17.41 -7.52 8.34
C GLU A 426 18.32 -8.37 9.24
N ARG A 427 18.38 -9.67 8.97
CA ARG A 427 19.30 -10.61 9.64
C ARG A 427 20.74 -10.10 9.59
N THR A 428 21.21 -9.69 8.41
CA THR A 428 22.57 -9.17 8.22
C THR A 428 22.80 -7.90 9.02
N LEU A 429 21.85 -6.96 8.99
CA LEU A 429 21.99 -5.67 9.71
C LEU A 429 22.02 -5.86 11.23
N VAL A 430 21.16 -6.70 11.79
CA VAL A 430 21.15 -7.02 13.23
C VAL A 430 22.46 -7.68 13.64
N LEU A 431 22.94 -8.66 12.88
CA LEU A 431 24.19 -9.35 13.18
C LEU A 431 25.40 -8.40 13.06
N ALA A 432 25.46 -7.58 12.02
CA ALA A 432 26.52 -6.60 11.83
C ALA A 432 26.59 -5.60 12.99
N ALA A 433 25.45 -5.06 13.44
CA ALA A 433 25.42 -4.19 14.60
C ALA A 433 25.84 -4.94 15.88
N ALA A 434 25.41 -6.18 16.08
CA ALA A 434 25.84 -6.99 17.23
C ALA A 434 27.36 -7.20 17.27
N HIS A 435 27.99 -7.47 16.12
CA HIS A 435 29.46 -7.51 16.01
C HIS A 435 30.10 -6.16 16.36
N GLY A 436 29.56 -5.06 15.84
CA GLY A 436 30.02 -3.70 16.15
C GLY A 436 30.01 -3.40 17.65
N TRP A 437 28.88 -3.63 18.32
CA TRP A 437 28.75 -3.40 19.76
C TRP A 437 29.54 -4.38 20.62
N ALA A 438 29.91 -5.55 20.10
CA ALA A 438 30.82 -6.50 20.73
C ALA A 438 32.32 -6.18 20.53
N GLY A 439 32.65 -5.03 19.92
CA GLY A 439 34.04 -4.63 19.65
C GLY A 439 34.66 -5.33 18.44
N ARG A 440 33.85 -5.98 17.59
CA ARG A 440 34.28 -6.69 16.38
C ARG A 440 33.72 -6.00 15.13
N ALA A 441 33.86 -4.68 15.04
CA ALA A 441 33.26 -3.88 13.98
C ALA A 441 33.71 -4.27 12.57
N SER A 442 34.95 -4.72 12.39
CA SER A 442 35.46 -5.23 11.11
C SER A 442 34.66 -6.43 10.60
N ASP A 443 34.27 -7.37 11.47
CA ASP A 443 33.41 -8.50 11.10
C ASP A 443 32.03 -8.01 10.64
N GLY A 444 31.48 -7.03 11.37
CA GLY A 444 30.19 -6.43 11.03
C GLY A 444 30.21 -5.71 9.69
N LEU A 445 31.28 -4.97 9.40
CA LEU A 445 31.48 -4.30 8.11
C LEU A 445 31.65 -5.31 6.96
N ALA A 446 32.35 -6.43 7.19
CA ALA A 446 32.49 -7.50 6.20
C ALA A 446 31.12 -8.10 5.82
N LEU A 447 30.27 -8.40 6.82
CA LEU A 447 28.90 -8.89 6.57
C LEU A 447 28.08 -7.93 5.71
N VAL A 448 28.15 -6.62 6.00
CA VAL A 448 27.43 -5.60 5.21
C VAL A 448 28.03 -5.51 3.81
N ALA A 449 29.35 -5.50 3.67
CA ALA A 449 30.03 -5.42 2.38
C ALA A 449 29.67 -6.59 1.46
N ASP A 450 29.69 -7.82 2.00
CA ASP A 450 29.31 -9.03 1.26
C ASP A 450 27.85 -8.98 0.81
N ALA A 451 26.95 -8.55 1.69
CA ALA A 451 25.54 -8.41 1.34
C ALA A 451 25.30 -7.30 0.30
N LEU A 452 26.10 -6.22 0.33
CA LEU A 452 26.04 -5.16 -0.68
C LEU A 452 26.66 -5.54 -2.03
N ALA A 453 27.56 -6.53 -2.05
CA ALA A 453 28.16 -7.07 -3.27
C ALA A 453 27.16 -7.92 -4.08
N GLY A 454 26.21 -8.57 -3.40
CA GLY A 454 25.06 -9.21 -4.03
C GLY A 454 24.25 -8.19 -4.85
N ALA A 455 24.03 -8.48 -6.13
CA ALA A 455 23.44 -7.60 -7.14
C ALA A 455 21.94 -7.27 -6.94
N SER A 456 21.48 -7.05 -5.70
CA SER A 456 20.08 -6.72 -5.41
C SER A 456 19.83 -5.21 -5.52
N SER A 457 18.68 -4.86 -6.11
CA SER A 457 18.08 -3.53 -6.10
C SER A 457 17.39 -3.20 -4.76
N ASP A 458 17.86 -3.79 -3.67
CA ASP A 458 17.28 -3.69 -2.33
C ASP A 458 17.79 -2.42 -1.60
N PRO A 459 16.94 -1.70 -0.85
CA PRO A 459 17.32 -0.67 0.12
C PRO A 459 18.25 -1.14 1.27
N LEU A 460 18.73 -2.39 1.30
CA LEU A 460 19.61 -2.92 2.35
C LEU A 460 20.65 -1.91 2.85
N GLY A 461 20.61 -1.63 4.17
CA GLY A 461 21.58 -0.78 4.84
C GLY A 461 21.42 0.72 4.60
N TRP A 462 20.31 1.17 3.97
CA TRP A 462 20.10 2.58 3.66
C TRP A 462 20.26 3.55 4.84
N SER A 463 19.92 3.13 6.07
CA SER A 463 19.99 3.98 7.28
C SER A 463 21.36 3.94 7.97
N LEU A 464 22.27 3.05 7.56
CA LEU A 464 23.59 2.85 8.14
C LEU A 464 24.43 4.15 8.31
N PRO A 465 24.34 5.14 7.41
CA PRO A 465 25.00 6.43 7.60
C PRO A 465 24.49 7.31 8.75
N ALA A 466 23.28 7.10 9.23
CA ALA A 466 22.64 7.99 10.21
C ALA A 466 22.25 7.29 11.52
N ASP A 467 21.83 6.04 11.46
CA ASP A 467 21.17 5.34 12.57
C ASP A 467 22.15 4.98 13.71
N ALA A 468 21.84 5.37 14.95
CA ALA A 468 22.69 5.14 16.13
C ALA A 468 23.02 3.66 16.38
N MET A 469 22.18 2.73 15.92
CA MET A 469 22.43 1.29 16.00
C MET A 469 23.79 0.91 15.39
N PHE A 470 24.20 1.59 14.31
CA PHE A 470 25.43 1.32 13.58
C PHE A 470 26.60 2.23 13.97
N ALA A 471 26.49 3.03 15.03
CA ALA A 471 27.56 3.93 15.47
C ALA A 471 28.94 3.23 15.63
N PRO A 472 29.03 2.01 16.21
CA PRO A 472 30.32 1.30 16.27
C PRO A 472 30.90 0.93 14.90
N LEU A 473 30.04 0.65 13.90
CA LEU A 473 30.49 0.35 12.55
C LEU A 473 30.99 1.61 11.83
N ARG A 474 30.33 2.76 12.05
CA ARG A 474 30.75 4.06 11.48
C ARG A 474 32.09 4.55 12.00
N ALA A 475 32.44 4.17 13.24
CA ALA A 475 33.71 4.54 13.85
C ALA A 475 34.88 3.63 13.45
N ALA A 476 34.62 2.55 12.72
CA ALA A 476 35.62 1.53 12.40
C ALA A 476 36.30 1.78 11.04
N ASP A 477 37.56 1.37 10.94
CA ASP A 477 38.33 1.42 9.70
C ASP A 477 37.63 0.61 8.60
N GLY A 478 37.57 1.18 7.39
CA GLY A 478 36.93 0.55 6.23
C GLY A 478 35.46 0.91 6.04
N TYR A 479 34.83 1.59 7.00
CA TYR A 479 33.47 2.11 6.87
C TYR A 479 33.27 2.93 5.59
N ASP A 480 34.21 3.82 5.26
CA ASP A 480 34.12 4.70 4.08
C ASP A 480 33.91 3.92 2.78
N ARG A 481 34.48 2.72 2.65
CA ARG A 481 34.28 1.87 1.47
C ARG A 481 32.85 1.32 1.41
N VAL A 482 32.30 0.90 2.54
CA VAL A 482 30.91 0.43 2.65
C VAL A 482 29.94 1.58 2.38
N ALA A 483 30.19 2.76 2.95
CA ALA A 483 29.40 3.96 2.74
C ALA A 483 29.43 4.42 1.28
N ALA A 484 30.61 4.46 0.64
CA ALA A 484 30.74 4.80 -0.78
C ALA A 484 30.00 3.81 -1.68
N ARG A 485 30.05 2.51 -1.35
CA ARG A 485 29.30 1.47 -2.08
C ARG A 485 27.79 1.66 -1.94
N LEU A 486 27.31 1.97 -0.73
CA LEU A 486 25.90 2.26 -0.47
C LEU A 486 25.43 3.49 -1.26
N ALA A 487 26.20 4.59 -1.22
CA ALA A 487 25.90 5.81 -1.96
C ALA A 487 25.91 5.56 -3.49
N SER A 488 26.85 4.76 -3.99
CA SER A 488 26.92 4.37 -5.40
C SER A 488 25.73 3.52 -5.83
N ARG A 489 25.21 2.63 -4.98
CA ARG A 489 23.98 1.86 -5.25
C ARG A 489 22.73 2.72 -5.23
N ALA A 490 22.75 3.79 -4.45
CA ALA A 490 21.67 4.74 -4.34
C ALA A 490 21.73 5.83 -5.43
N SER A 491 22.87 6.00 -6.11
CA SER A 491 23.03 6.88 -7.27
C SER A 491 22.37 6.26 -8.48
#